data_AF-A0A9P1CKF3-F1
#
_entry.id   AF-A0A9P1CKF3-F1
#
_cell.length_a   1.000
_cell.length_b   1.000
_cell.length_c   1.000
_cell.angle_alpha   90.00
_cell.angle_beta   90.00
_cell.angle_gamma   90.00
#
_symmetry.space_group_name_H-M   'P 1'
#
loop_
_entity.id
_entity.type
_entity.pdbx_description
1 polymer ?
#
loop_
_entity_poly.entity_id
_entity_poly.type
_entity_poly.pdbx_seq_one_letter_code
_entity_poly.pdbx_strand_id
1 'polypeptide(L)'
;MTWAKAAESHALQEEAESESIEEAEAIRSQSPPPSPDSEGGDSDGQFLPELYWAHPIMKVLAENLGNAGKMNRELTLVSACSGSLAESTVLQVLGISHKILSASDNDTGALDFIRANFEVEHLHDSMESQTSGQTCLLCRSKGKCCVIPKRADLFVAGLPCKPYSLQRAKRFASGSVKGHSAYDLAFGEFAEWLNVHNPKSGVFENVMGMDMGEDSADESTPLRRTPLAFCTFVSLN
;
A
#
# COMPACT_ATOMS: atom_id res chain seq x y z
N MET A 1 24.76 -15.37 15.05
CA MET A 1 25.16 -13.95 15.15
C MET A 1 25.27 -13.59 16.63
N THR A 2 26.32 -12.89 17.08
CA THR A 2 26.45 -12.49 18.50
C THR A 2 25.68 -11.20 18.74
N TRP A 3 25.20 -10.98 19.98
CA TRP A 3 24.54 -9.73 20.38
C TRP A 3 25.35 -8.48 20.03
N ALA A 4 26.68 -8.56 20.13
CA ALA A 4 27.59 -7.48 19.72
C ALA A 4 27.47 -7.13 18.23
N LYS A 5 27.39 -8.14 17.35
CA LYS A 5 27.22 -7.93 15.90
C LYS A 5 25.84 -7.38 15.55
N ALA A 6 24.80 -7.76 16.29
CA ALA A 6 23.46 -7.21 16.10
C ALA A 6 23.39 -5.74 16.54
N ALA A 7 24.01 -5.38 17.66
CA ALA A 7 24.09 -4.00 18.13
C ALA A 7 24.91 -3.11 17.18
N GLU A 8 26.03 -3.61 16.67
CA GLU A 8 26.85 -2.91 15.66
C GLU A 8 26.08 -2.70 14.35
N SER A 9 25.34 -3.71 13.87
CA SER A 9 24.49 -3.58 12.69
C SER A 9 23.35 -2.57 12.88
N HIS A 10 22.78 -2.48 14.09
CA HIS A 10 21.73 -1.51 14.40
C HIS A 10 22.28 -0.07 14.40
N ALA A 11 23.44 0.14 15.03
CA ALA A 11 24.07 1.46 15.07
C ALA A 11 24.43 1.98 13.67
N LEU A 12 24.95 1.11 12.79
CA LEU A 12 25.24 1.47 11.40
C LEU A 12 23.96 1.79 10.60
N GLN A 13 22.86 1.12 10.91
CA GLN A 13 21.57 1.40 10.27
C GLN A 13 20.99 2.74 10.75
N GLU A 14 21.06 3.04 12.05
CA GLU A 14 20.64 4.34 12.59
C GLU A 14 21.46 5.51 12.02
N GLU A 15 22.77 5.33 11.84
CA GLU A 15 23.65 6.34 11.23
C GLU A 15 23.27 6.59 9.75
N ALA A 16 23.04 5.52 8.98
CA ALA A 16 22.61 5.62 7.58
C ALA A 16 21.22 6.26 7.42
N GLU A 17 20.27 5.95 8.32
CA GLU A 17 18.95 6.57 8.35
C GLU A 17 19.04 8.07 8.69
N SER A 18 19.91 8.45 9.63
CA SER A 18 20.16 9.85 9.98
C SER A 18 20.73 10.65 8.81
N GLU A 19 21.73 10.12 8.11
CA GLU A 19 22.32 10.76 6.92
C GLU A 19 21.29 10.95 5.80
N SER A 20 20.40 9.97 5.58
CA SER A 20 19.33 10.07 4.58
C SER A 20 18.30 11.14 4.93
N ILE A 21 17.98 11.35 6.21
CA ILE A 21 17.05 12.39 6.66
C ILE A 21 17.68 13.77 6.46
N GLU A 22 18.95 13.93 6.84
CA GLU A 22 19.67 15.19 6.64
C GLU A 22 19.80 15.57 5.17
N GLU A 23 20.01 14.60 4.27
CA GLU A 23 20.04 14.85 2.83
C GLU A 23 18.67 15.31 2.30
N ALA A 24 17.58 14.67 2.74
CA ALA A 24 16.22 15.05 2.37
C ALA A 24 15.86 16.46 2.90
N GLU A 25 16.27 16.80 4.13
CA GLU A 25 16.10 18.13 4.70
C GLU A 25 16.97 19.19 4.00
N ALA A 26 18.20 18.84 3.60
CA ALA A 26 19.07 19.73 2.85
C ALA A 26 18.44 20.10 1.49
N ILE A 27 17.88 19.11 0.76
CA ILE A 27 17.15 19.34 -0.49
C ILE A 27 15.93 20.25 -0.23
N ARG A 28 15.21 20.03 0.88
CA ARG A 28 14.06 20.86 1.26
C ARG A 28 14.46 22.31 1.57
N SER A 29 15.57 22.51 2.27
CA SER A 29 16.05 23.83 2.72
C SER A 29 16.64 24.69 1.59
N GLN A 30 17.11 24.07 0.50
CA GLN A 30 17.64 24.78 -0.68
C GLN A 30 16.54 25.34 -1.59
N SER A 31 15.27 25.02 -1.32
CA SER A 31 14.15 25.62 -2.04
C SER A 31 14.02 27.08 -1.62
N PRO A 32 14.14 28.05 -2.54
CA PRO A 32 14.03 29.46 -2.20
C PRO A 32 12.64 29.73 -1.59
N PRO A 33 12.57 30.53 -0.51
CA PRO A 33 11.29 30.90 0.07
C PRO A 33 10.43 31.60 -1.01
N PRO A 34 9.12 31.38 -1.03
CA PRO A 34 8.24 32.03 -1.99
C PRO A 34 8.40 33.54 -1.86
N SER A 35 8.72 34.21 -2.98
CA SER A 35 8.93 35.66 -3.00
C SER A 35 7.63 36.39 -2.65
N PRO A 36 7.64 37.31 -1.68
CA PRO A 36 6.44 38.00 -1.21
C PRO A 36 5.78 38.94 -2.24
N ASP A 37 6.41 39.18 -3.39
CA ASP A 37 5.96 40.20 -4.36
C ASP A 37 5.18 39.64 -5.58
N SER A 38 4.80 38.36 -5.58
CA SER A 38 4.00 37.78 -6.68
C SER A 38 2.49 37.88 -6.41
N GLU A 39 1.96 39.09 -6.24
CA GLU A 39 0.52 39.34 -6.01
C GLU A 39 -0.33 39.48 -7.30
N GLY A 40 0.12 39.03 -8.48
CA GLY A 40 -0.64 39.37 -9.70
C GLY A 40 -0.40 38.58 -10.99
N GLY A 41 0.14 37.37 -10.94
CA GLY A 41 0.30 36.53 -12.14
C GLY A 41 -0.47 35.23 -11.98
N ASP A 42 -1.02 34.71 -13.08
CA ASP A 42 -1.76 33.46 -13.24
C ASP A 42 -1.51 32.40 -12.15
N SER A 43 -2.58 31.75 -11.71
CA SER A 43 -2.60 30.60 -10.78
C SER A 43 -1.87 29.34 -11.30
N ASP A 44 -0.94 29.50 -12.23
CA ASP A 44 -0.04 28.47 -12.75
C ASP A 44 0.99 28.11 -11.68
N GLY A 45 0.66 27.10 -10.88
CA GLY A 45 1.65 26.26 -10.22
C GLY A 45 2.15 26.76 -8.88
N GLN A 46 1.24 27.10 -7.95
CA GLN A 46 1.62 27.17 -6.54
C GLN A 46 2.19 25.80 -6.12
N PHE A 47 3.49 25.76 -5.84
CA PHE A 47 4.18 24.55 -5.40
C PHE A 47 3.54 24.09 -4.09
N LEU A 48 2.91 22.91 -4.11
CA LEU A 48 2.39 22.24 -2.93
C LEU A 48 3.48 21.31 -2.40
N PRO A 49 4.19 21.67 -1.31
CA PRO A 49 5.30 20.87 -0.80
C PRO A 49 4.88 19.44 -0.46
N GLU A 50 3.60 19.20 -0.14
CA GLU A 50 3.09 17.86 0.18
C GLU A 50 3.06 16.91 -1.03
N LEU A 51 3.18 17.44 -2.25
CA LEU A 51 3.07 16.67 -3.50
C LEU A 51 4.40 16.62 -4.28
N TYR A 52 5.52 16.93 -3.65
CA TYR A 52 6.84 16.90 -4.32
C TYR A 52 7.13 15.52 -4.94
N TRP A 53 6.68 14.44 -4.31
CA TRP A 53 6.82 13.06 -4.78
C TRP A 53 6.06 12.81 -6.10
N ALA A 54 4.96 13.52 -6.34
CA ALA A 54 4.09 13.28 -7.49
C ALA A 54 4.73 13.82 -8.78
N HIS A 55 5.49 14.92 -8.70
CA HIS A 55 6.09 15.57 -9.87
C HIS A 55 6.97 14.63 -10.73
N PRO A 56 7.98 13.92 -10.17
CA PRO A 56 8.79 12.99 -10.97
C PRO A 56 7.97 11.84 -11.56
N ILE A 57 6.95 11.35 -10.83
CA ILE A 57 6.07 10.28 -11.34
C ILE A 57 5.22 10.79 -12.51
N MET A 58 4.61 11.97 -12.38
CA MET A 58 3.82 12.59 -13.45
C MET A 58 4.67 12.82 -14.70
N LYS A 59 5.93 13.22 -14.54
CA LYS A 59 6.88 13.35 -15.67
C LYS A 59 7.08 12.01 -16.38
N VAL A 60 7.37 10.93 -15.65
CA VAL A 60 7.52 9.58 -16.21
C VAL A 60 6.23 9.12 -16.90
N LEU A 61 5.07 9.36 -16.29
CA LEU A 61 3.78 9.02 -16.87
C LEU A 61 3.53 9.79 -18.18
N ALA A 62 3.83 11.08 -18.23
CA ALA A 62 3.68 11.91 -19.43
C ALA A 62 4.58 11.42 -20.58
N GLU A 63 5.80 10.99 -20.27
CA GLU A 63 6.75 10.44 -21.25
C GLU A 63 6.32 9.07 -21.78
N ASN A 64 5.66 8.24 -20.95
CA ASN A 64 5.36 6.84 -21.28
C ASN A 64 3.93 6.59 -21.77
N LEU A 65 2.95 7.43 -21.40
CA LEU A 65 1.53 7.16 -21.73
C LEU A 65 1.10 7.62 -23.13
N GLY A 66 1.95 8.32 -23.90
CA GLY A 66 1.60 8.83 -25.24
C GLY A 66 0.45 9.84 -25.23
N ASN A 67 0.28 10.61 -26.33
CA ASN A 67 -0.77 11.62 -26.56
C ASN A 67 -1.40 12.25 -25.30
N ALA A 68 -0.74 13.29 -24.78
CA ALA A 68 -1.19 14.13 -23.66
C ALA A 68 -1.18 13.47 -22.27
N GLY A 69 -0.48 12.34 -22.08
CA GLY A 69 -0.28 11.74 -20.76
C GLY A 69 -1.55 11.14 -20.15
N LYS A 70 -2.55 10.81 -20.97
CA LYS A 70 -3.84 10.28 -20.51
C LYS A 70 -4.00 8.81 -20.89
N MET A 71 -4.51 8.02 -19.95
CA MET A 71 -4.95 6.67 -20.25
C MET A 71 -6.21 6.69 -21.13
N ASN A 72 -6.27 5.83 -22.15
CA ASN A 72 -7.42 5.71 -23.06
C ASN A 72 -8.67 5.07 -22.43
N ARG A 73 -8.55 4.60 -21.18
CA ARG A 73 -9.63 3.95 -20.43
C ARG A 73 -9.39 4.14 -18.94
N GLU A 74 -10.46 4.02 -18.19
CA GLU A 74 -10.44 4.00 -16.73
C GLU A 74 -9.71 2.75 -16.21
N LEU A 75 -8.86 2.94 -15.19
CA LEU A 75 -8.18 1.87 -14.46
C LEU A 75 -9.16 1.23 -13.46
N THR A 76 -9.26 -0.09 -13.46
CA THR A 76 -10.06 -0.81 -12.46
C THR A 76 -9.20 -1.32 -11.31
N LEU A 77 -9.59 -1.01 -10.08
CA LEU A 77 -8.87 -1.32 -8.84
C LEU A 77 -9.70 -2.26 -7.96
N VAL A 78 -9.03 -3.22 -7.34
CA VAL A 78 -9.51 -3.92 -6.14
C VAL A 78 -8.53 -3.69 -4.99
N SER A 79 -9.07 -3.44 -3.80
CA SER A 79 -8.28 -3.16 -2.60
C SER A 79 -8.65 -4.10 -1.46
N ALA A 80 -7.67 -4.46 -0.64
CA ALA A 80 -7.88 -5.25 0.57
C ALA A 80 -6.98 -4.76 1.71
N CYS A 81 -7.48 -4.81 2.93
CA CYS A 81 -6.87 -4.11 4.08
C CYS A 81 -6.64 -2.63 3.71
N SER A 82 -7.69 -2.01 3.17
CA SER A 82 -7.62 -0.76 2.45
C SER A 82 -7.23 0.45 3.32
N GLY A 83 -7.46 0.39 4.63
CA GLY A 83 -7.23 1.51 5.54
C GLY A 83 -7.95 2.78 5.08
N SER A 84 -7.19 3.83 4.78
CA SER A 84 -7.71 5.10 4.26
C SER A 84 -7.88 5.11 2.73
N LEU A 85 -7.67 3.99 2.04
CA LEU A 85 -7.73 3.86 0.58
C LEU A 85 -6.73 4.80 -0.13
N ALA A 86 -5.52 4.89 0.41
CA ALA A 86 -4.48 5.82 0.00
C ALA A 86 -4.14 5.73 -1.50
N GLU A 87 -4.26 4.54 -2.08
CA GLU A 87 -4.04 4.33 -3.51
C GLU A 87 -5.03 5.10 -4.39
N SER A 88 -6.27 5.32 -3.94
CA SER A 88 -7.22 6.15 -4.69
C SER A 88 -6.77 7.60 -4.67
N THR A 89 -6.36 8.12 -3.51
CA THR A 89 -5.81 9.48 -3.39
C THR A 89 -4.58 9.66 -4.27
N VAL A 90 -3.66 8.70 -4.30
CA VAL A 90 -2.48 8.74 -5.19
C VAL A 90 -2.91 8.80 -6.66
N LEU A 91 -3.85 7.95 -7.09
CA LEU A 91 -4.34 7.96 -8.47
C LEU A 91 -5.05 9.27 -8.83
N GLN A 92 -5.79 9.88 -7.88
CA GLN A 92 -6.40 11.21 -8.07
C GLN A 92 -5.33 12.30 -8.26
N VAL A 93 -4.31 12.33 -7.40
CA VAL A 93 -3.19 13.28 -7.47
C VAL A 93 -2.44 13.14 -8.80
N LEU A 94 -2.24 11.91 -9.28
CA LEU A 94 -1.58 11.64 -10.56
C LEU A 94 -2.48 11.90 -11.78
N GLY A 95 -3.73 12.32 -11.59
CA GLY A 95 -4.69 12.56 -12.67
C GLY A 95 -5.10 11.29 -13.42
N ILE A 96 -4.99 10.12 -12.79
CA ILE A 96 -5.33 8.83 -13.39
C ILE A 96 -6.80 8.50 -13.10
N SER A 97 -7.61 8.46 -14.15
CA SER A 97 -9.00 8.01 -14.07
C SER A 97 -9.06 6.56 -13.61
N HIS A 98 -9.77 6.30 -12.52
CA HIS A 98 -9.87 4.96 -11.94
C HIS A 98 -11.23 4.72 -11.30
N LYS A 99 -11.55 3.44 -11.13
CA LYS A 99 -12.76 2.94 -10.53
C LYS A 99 -12.47 1.83 -9.54
N ILE A 100 -13.02 1.94 -8.35
CA ILE A 100 -12.80 1.02 -7.25
C ILE A 100 -13.91 -0.03 -7.27
N LEU A 101 -13.61 -1.18 -7.87
CA LEU A 101 -14.56 -2.28 -8.04
C LEU A 101 -14.93 -2.90 -6.69
N SER A 102 -13.94 -3.02 -5.80
CA SER A 102 -14.16 -3.56 -4.47
C SER A 102 -13.06 -3.12 -3.50
N ALA A 103 -13.43 -2.88 -2.25
CA ALA A 103 -12.51 -2.63 -1.13
C ALA A 103 -12.92 -3.48 0.09
N SER A 104 -11.96 -3.83 0.93
CA SER A 104 -12.23 -4.49 2.22
C SER A 104 -11.32 -3.99 3.33
N ASP A 105 -11.91 -3.85 4.52
CA ASP A 105 -11.17 -3.56 5.75
C ASP A 105 -11.93 -4.12 6.96
N ASN A 106 -11.22 -4.50 8.01
CA ASN A 106 -11.82 -4.99 9.25
C ASN A 106 -11.95 -3.91 10.32
N ASP A 107 -11.34 -2.74 10.13
CA ASP A 107 -11.51 -1.57 10.98
C ASP A 107 -12.74 -0.77 10.57
N THR A 108 -13.70 -0.62 11.48
CA THR A 108 -14.95 0.10 11.19
C THR A 108 -14.71 1.58 10.90
N GLY A 109 -13.67 2.19 11.49
CA GLY A 109 -13.30 3.58 11.21
C GLY A 109 -12.78 3.77 9.78
N ALA A 110 -11.94 2.84 9.30
CA ALA A 110 -11.48 2.79 7.92
C ALA A 110 -12.67 2.63 6.95
N LEU A 111 -13.60 1.70 7.24
CA LEU A 111 -14.80 1.51 6.42
C LEU A 111 -15.66 2.78 6.34
N ASP A 112 -15.87 3.45 7.46
CA ASP A 112 -16.66 4.69 7.51
C ASP A 112 -15.95 5.83 6.78
N PHE A 113 -14.62 5.93 6.91
CA PHE A 113 -13.81 6.87 6.14
C PHE A 113 -13.92 6.61 4.64
N ILE A 114 -13.82 5.35 4.21
CA ILE A 114 -13.95 4.97 2.80
C ILE A 114 -15.31 5.40 2.23
N ARG A 115 -16.39 5.11 2.95
CA ARG A 115 -17.76 5.49 2.54
C ARG A 115 -17.96 6.99 2.41
N ALA A 116 -17.32 7.77 3.28
CA ALA A 116 -17.49 9.21 3.32
C ALA A 116 -16.70 9.93 2.22
N ASN A 117 -15.58 9.36 1.76
CA ASN A 117 -14.61 10.06 0.91
C ASN A 117 -14.46 9.48 -0.51
N PHE A 118 -14.91 8.25 -0.78
CA PHE A 118 -14.67 7.59 -2.06
C PHE A 118 -15.91 6.90 -2.63
N GLU A 119 -15.98 6.85 -3.96
CA GLU A 119 -16.98 6.08 -4.69
C GLU A 119 -16.46 4.64 -4.92
N VAL A 120 -16.93 3.71 -4.09
CA VAL A 120 -16.61 2.28 -4.19
C VAL A 120 -17.85 1.50 -4.60
N GLU A 121 -17.74 0.59 -5.57
CA GLU A 121 -18.89 -0.23 -5.99
C GLU A 121 -19.30 -1.24 -4.91
N HIS A 122 -18.31 -1.88 -4.28
CA HIS A 122 -18.49 -2.90 -3.27
C HIS A 122 -17.54 -2.70 -2.08
N LEU A 123 -18.09 -2.60 -0.87
CA LEU A 123 -17.30 -2.45 0.35
C LEU A 123 -17.59 -3.61 1.31
N HIS A 124 -16.55 -4.33 1.68
CA HIS A 124 -16.62 -5.54 2.51
C HIS A 124 -15.97 -5.30 3.88
N ASP A 125 -16.44 -6.04 4.89
CA ASP A 125 -15.96 -5.97 6.29
C ASP A 125 -14.76 -6.89 6.56
N SER A 126 -14.36 -7.70 5.59
CA SER A 126 -13.12 -8.48 5.63
C SER A 126 -12.68 -8.87 4.23
N MET A 127 -11.40 -9.25 4.10
CA MET A 127 -10.88 -9.84 2.86
C MET A 127 -11.60 -11.15 2.55
N GLU A 128 -11.84 -12.00 3.55
CA GLU A 128 -12.64 -13.22 3.41
C GLU A 128 -14.04 -12.96 2.85
N SER A 129 -14.77 -11.95 3.34
CA SER A 129 -16.11 -11.64 2.84
C SER A 129 -16.08 -11.06 1.43
N GLN A 130 -15.00 -10.39 1.05
CA GLN A 130 -14.72 -9.94 -0.31
C GLN A 130 -14.45 -11.12 -1.26
N THR A 131 -13.55 -12.03 -0.87
CA THR A 131 -13.14 -13.23 -1.64
C THR A 131 -14.31 -14.19 -1.86
N SER A 132 -15.09 -14.47 -0.82
CA SER A 132 -16.21 -15.42 -0.86
C SER A 132 -17.45 -14.88 -1.57
N GLY A 133 -17.44 -13.62 -2.01
CA GLY A 133 -18.59 -12.99 -2.68
C GLY A 133 -19.79 -12.80 -1.75
N GLN A 134 -19.56 -12.65 -0.45
CA GLN A 134 -20.63 -12.31 0.49
C GLN A 134 -21.26 -10.96 0.11
N THR A 135 -22.50 -10.75 0.55
CA THR A 135 -23.20 -9.48 0.27
C THR A 135 -22.46 -8.33 0.95
N CYS A 136 -21.90 -7.43 0.14
CA CYS A 136 -21.14 -6.28 0.63
C CYS A 136 -22.03 -5.31 1.42
N LEU A 137 -21.40 -4.46 2.22
CA LEU A 137 -22.06 -3.53 3.13
C LEU A 137 -22.95 -2.51 2.39
N LEU A 138 -22.60 -2.17 1.13
CA LEU A 138 -23.34 -1.22 0.29
C LEU A 138 -24.54 -1.87 -0.42
N CYS A 139 -24.44 -3.16 -0.78
CA CYS A 139 -25.56 -3.90 -1.39
C CYS A 139 -26.53 -4.45 -0.34
N ARG A 140 -26.06 -4.69 0.90
CA ARG A 140 -26.85 -5.31 1.98
C ARG A 140 -28.18 -4.59 2.22
N SER A 141 -28.18 -3.25 2.21
CA SER A 141 -29.39 -2.42 2.37
C SER A 141 -30.35 -2.52 1.18
N LYS A 142 -29.87 -2.93 0.01
CA LYS A 142 -30.63 -3.01 -1.25
C LYS A 142 -31.16 -4.41 -1.57
N GLY A 143 -30.80 -5.42 -0.77
CA GLY A 143 -31.26 -6.81 -0.94
C GLY A 143 -30.79 -7.47 -2.25
N LYS A 144 -29.68 -7.02 -2.85
CA LYS A 144 -29.12 -7.59 -4.08
C LYS A 144 -27.75 -8.21 -3.80
N CYS A 145 -27.49 -9.37 -4.39
CA CYS A 145 -26.15 -9.98 -4.36
C CYS A 145 -25.20 -9.16 -5.24
N CYS A 146 -24.01 -8.86 -4.72
CA CYS A 146 -22.97 -8.19 -5.49
C CYS A 146 -22.20 -9.25 -6.29
N VAL A 147 -21.92 -8.99 -7.57
CA VAL A 147 -20.96 -9.78 -8.36
C VAL A 147 -19.81 -8.84 -8.68
N ILE A 148 -18.68 -9.02 -7.99
CA ILE A 148 -17.47 -8.28 -8.30
C ILE A 148 -16.94 -8.83 -9.64
N PRO A 149 -16.60 -7.97 -10.61
CA PRO A 149 -15.95 -8.43 -11.85
C PRO A 149 -14.68 -9.24 -11.53
N LYS A 150 -14.52 -10.39 -12.18
CA LYS A 150 -13.42 -11.34 -11.94
C LYS A 150 -12.02 -10.85 -12.35
N ARG A 151 -11.89 -9.63 -12.88
CA ARG A 151 -10.62 -9.14 -13.41
C ARG A 151 -10.48 -7.64 -13.21
N ALA A 152 -9.62 -7.26 -12.28
CA ALA A 152 -9.16 -5.89 -12.12
C ALA A 152 -7.89 -5.63 -12.93
N ASP A 153 -7.55 -4.36 -13.17
CA ASP A 153 -6.26 -3.98 -13.73
C ASP A 153 -5.18 -3.95 -12.66
N LEU A 154 -5.52 -3.40 -11.50
CA LEU A 154 -4.63 -3.20 -10.37
C LEU A 154 -5.24 -3.81 -9.11
N PHE A 155 -4.39 -4.43 -8.29
CA PHE A 155 -4.69 -4.68 -6.90
C PHE A 155 -3.81 -3.83 -6.00
N VAL A 156 -4.31 -3.43 -4.84
CA VAL A 156 -3.50 -2.86 -3.76
C VAL A 156 -3.86 -3.54 -2.45
N ALA A 157 -2.86 -3.98 -1.67
CA ALA A 157 -3.09 -4.56 -0.36
C ALA A 157 -1.99 -4.19 0.64
N GLY A 158 -2.39 -3.60 1.78
CA GLY A 158 -1.53 -3.34 2.94
C GLY A 158 -1.84 -4.35 4.04
N LEU A 159 -1.16 -5.50 4.04
CA LEU A 159 -1.51 -6.58 4.97
C LEU A 159 -1.02 -6.28 6.39
N PRO A 160 -1.67 -6.80 7.45
CA PRO A 160 -1.24 -6.53 8.81
C PRO A 160 0.23 -6.86 9.07
N CYS A 161 0.98 -5.84 9.48
CA CYS A 161 2.42 -5.93 9.68
C CYS A 161 2.84 -6.40 11.09
N LYS A 162 1.91 -6.40 12.07
CA LYS A 162 2.18 -6.77 13.48
C LYS A 162 2.87 -8.13 13.66
N PRO A 163 2.53 -9.21 12.91
CA PRO A 163 3.25 -10.48 12.99
C PRO A 163 4.71 -10.39 12.54
N TYR A 164 5.07 -9.38 11.74
CA TYR A 164 6.37 -9.29 11.09
C TYR A 164 7.23 -8.14 11.64
N SER A 165 6.63 -7.16 12.31
CA SER A 165 7.32 -5.98 12.84
C SER A 165 8.47 -6.34 13.78
N LEU A 166 9.63 -5.71 13.54
CA LEU A 166 10.83 -5.80 14.38
C LEU A 166 10.64 -5.19 15.76
N GLN A 167 9.67 -4.28 15.89
CA GLN A 167 9.32 -3.66 17.17
C GLN A 167 8.54 -4.62 18.10
N ARG A 168 8.05 -5.77 17.59
CA ARG A 168 7.38 -6.77 18.43
C ARG A 168 8.42 -7.57 19.22
N ALA A 169 8.43 -7.43 20.55
CA ALA A 169 9.40 -8.09 21.44
C ALA A 169 9.53 -9.61 21.25
N LYS A 170 8.44 -10.30 20.88
CA LYS A 170 8.42 -11.75 20.62
C LYS A 170 8.58 -12.12 19.15
N ARG A 171 8.97 -11.20 18.26
CA ARG A 171 9.02 -11.43 16.80
C ARG A 171 9.86 -12.65 16.42
N PHE A 172 10.98 -12.88 17.09
CA PHE A 172 11.91 -13.99 16.80
C PHE A 172 11.77 -15.20 17.73
N ALA A 173 10.77 -15.22 18.61
CA ALA A 173 10.49 -16.41 19.42
C ALA A 173 9.86 -17.49 18.54
N SER A 174 10.31 -18.75 18.69
CA SER A 174 9.83 -19.86 17.85
C SER A 174 8.31 -19.98 17.88
N GLY A 175 7.70 -20.08 16.70
CA GLY A 175 6.25 -20.15 16.52
C GLY A 175 5.48 -18.84 16.75
N SER A 176 6.14 -17.76 17.19
CA SER A 176 5.45 -16.51 17.56
C SER A 176 4.82 -15.78 16.37
N VAL A 177 5.45 -15.81 15.18
CA VAL A 177 4.90 -15.24 13.95
C VAL A 177 3.68 -16.03 13.49
N LYS A 178 3.84 -17.35 13.31
CA LYS A 178 2.75 -18.26 12.91
C LYS A 178 1.57 -18.26 13.88
N GLY A 179 1.85 -18.14 15.18
CA GLY A 179 0.83 -18.10 16.22
C GLY A 179 0.09 -16.76 16.35
N HIS A 180 0.46 -15.74 15.56
CA HIS A 180 -0.26 -14.46 15.57
C HIS A 180 -1.58 -14.58 14.80
N SER A 181 -2.66 -14.02 15.33
CA SER A 181 -4.01 -14.09 14.74
C SER A 181 -4.18 -13.44 13.37
N ALA A 182 -3.14 -12.80 12.84
CA ALA A 182 -3.15 -12.11 11.55
C ALA A 182 -2.19 -12.76 10.55
N TYR A 183 -1.58 -13.88 10.92
CA TYR A 183 -0.68 -14.63 10.06
C TYR A 183 -1.41 -15.17 8.82
N ASP A 184 -2.56 -15.81 9.02
CA ASP A 184 -3.30 -16.48 7.94
C ASP A 184 -3.87 -15.49 6.92
N LEU A 185 -4.10 -14.24 7.32
CA LEU A 185 -4.54 -13.20 6.38
C LEU A 185 -3.49 -12.94 5.30
N ALA A 186 -2.19 -12.98 5.64
CA ALA A 186 -1.11 -12.71 4.69
C ALA A 186 -0.78 -13.91 3.78
N PHE A 187 -0.99 -15.14 4.26
CA PHE A 187 -0.51 -16.34 3.59
C PHE A 187 -1.60 -17.26 3.05
N GLY A 188 -2.78 -17.27 3.68
CA GLY A 188 -3.95 -18.02 3.23
C GLY A 188 -4.89 -17.13 2.44
N GLU A 189 -5.52 -16.17 3.14
CA GLU A 189 -6.61 -15.37 2.58
C GLU A 189 -6.15 -14.52 1.39
N PHE A 190 -4.97 -13.89 1.48
CA PHE A 190 -4.47 -13.04 0.40
C PHE A 190 -4.20 -13.81 -0.90
N ALA A 191 -3.67 -15.03 -0.82
CA ALA A 191 -3.44 -15.84 -2.02
C ALA A 191 -4.77 -16.25 -2.68
N GLU A 192 -5.78 -16.61 -1.88
CA GLU A 192 -7.12 -16.91 -2.38
C GLU A 192 -7.77 -15.66 -2.99
N TRP A 193 -7.64 -14.51 -2.33
CA TRP A 193 -8.13 -13.22 -2.80
C TRP A 193 -7.55 -12.85 -4.17
N LEU A 194 -6.23 -12.99 -4.36
CA LEU A 194 -5.57 -12.76 -5.64
C LEU A 194 -6.08 -13.71 -6.73
N ASN A 195 -6.32 -14.98 -6.41
CA ASN A 195 -6.86 -15.95 -7.36
C ASN A 195 -8.29 -15.60 -7.79
N VAL A 196 -9.14 -15.13 -6.86
CA VAL A 196 -10.53 -14.76 -7.14
C VAL A 196 -10.61 -13.51 -8.01
N HIS A 197 -9.82 -12.48 -7.71
CA HIS A 197 -9.88 -11.20 -8.41
C HIS A 197 -9.00 -11.14 -9.67
N ASN A 198 -8.04 -12.06 -9.80
CA ASN A 198 -7.14 -12.22 -10.95
C ASN A 198 -6.65 -10.88 -11.56
N PRO A 199 -6.08 -9.97 -10.73
CA PRO A 199 -5.63 -8.67 -11.18
C PRO A 199 -4.47 -8.79 -12.16
N LYS A 200 -4.33 -7.84 -13.10
CA LYS A 200 -3.21 -7.85 -14.06
C LYS A 200 -1.87 -7.46 -13.44
N SER A 201 -1.92 -6.62 -12.40
CA SER A 201 -0.78 -6.06 -11.70
C SER A 201 -1.19 -5.69 -10.28
N GLY A 202 -0.24 -5.42 -9.39
CA GLY A 202 -0.58 -4.82 -8.12
C GLY A 202 0.57 -4.43 -7.24
N VAL A 203 0.21 -3.79 -6.15
CA VAL A 203 1.10 -3.30 -5.10
C VAL A 203 0.74 -4.03 -3.82
N PHE A 204 1.75 -4.63 -3.20
CA PHE A 204 1.63 -5.26 -1.92
C PHE A 204 2.60 -4.57 -0.96
N GLU A 205 2.09 -4.15 0.19
CA GLU A 205 2.86 -3.47 1.23
C GLU A 205 2.93 -4.33 2.49
N ASN A 206 4.12 -4.37 3.10
CA ASN A 206 4.38 -4.86 4.44
C ASN A 206 5.71 -4.31 4.95
N VAL A 207 5.99 -4.54 6.24
CA VAL A 207 7.24 -4.13 6.88
C VAL A 207 8.42 -5.04 6.50
N MET A 208 9.64 -4.50 6.55
CA MET A 208 10.90 -5.21 6.25
C MET A 208 11.05 -6.54 7.00
N GLY A 209 10.52 -6.65 8.22
CA GLY A 209 10.55 -7.89 8.98
C GLY A 209 9.79 -9.07 8.33
N MET A 210 9.02 -8.85 7.25
CA MET A 210 8.44 -9.91 6.44
C MET A 210 9.49 -10.60 5.55
N ASP A 211 10.59 -9.95 5.19
CA ASP A 211 11.71 -10.59 4.50
C ASP A 211 12.79 -11.10 5.47
N MET A 212 12.40 -11.40 6.71
CA MET A 212 13.28 -11.99 7.72
C MET A 212 12.73 -13.32 8.21
N GLY A 213 13.62 -14.17 8.71
CA GLY A 213 13.27 -15.44 9.37
C GLY A 213 12.15 -15.29 10.40
N GLU A 214 11.25 -16.28 10.49
CA GLU A 214 10.15 -16.25 11.46
C GLU A 214 10.63 -16.44 12.90
N ASP A 215 11.78 -17.08 13.08
CA ASP A 215 12.51 -17.17 14.34
C ASP A 215 14.02 -17.07 14.12
N SER A 216 14.81 -17.08 15.19
CA SER A 216 16.27 -16.91 15.11
C SER A 216 17.01 -18.09 14.48
N ALA A 217 16.36 -19.24 14.30
CA ALA A 217 16.96 -20.46 13.77
C ALA A 217 16.56 -20.73 12.30
N ASP A 218 15.44 -20.18 11.85
CA ASP A 218 14.91 -20.33 10.50
C ASP A 218 15.31 -19.16 9.59
N GLU A 219 16.16 -19.43 8.59
CA GLU A 219 16.54 -18.44 7.57
C GLU A 219 15.47 -18.26 6.48
N SER A 220 14.42 -19.07 6.45
CA SER A 220 13.37 -18.95 5.44
C SER A 220 12.43 -17.79 5.78
N THR A 221 12.24 -16.90 4.80
CA THR A 221 11.43 -15.69 4.97
C THR A 221 9.98 -15.97 4.58
N PRO A 222 9.00 -15.39 5.30
CA PRO A 222 7.61 -15.29 4.87
C PRO A 222 7.47 -14.98 3.38
N LEU A 223 8.17 -13.95 2.92
CA LEU A 223 8.07 -13.45 1.56
C LEU A 223 8.30 -14.54 0.51
N ARG A 224 9.32 -15.38 0.71
CA ARG A 224 9.72 -16.46 -0.21
C ARG A 224 8.76 -17.65 -0.27
N ARG A 225 7.85 -17.79 0.70
CA ARG A 225 6.87 -18.89 0.75
C ARG A 225 5.60 -18.56 -0.02
N THR A 226 5.33 -17.28 -0.23
CA THR A 226 4.14 -16.85 -0.96
C THR A 226 4.31 -17.17 -2.44
N PRO A 227 3.35 -17.84 -3.11
CA PRO A 227 3.42 -18.15 -4.55
C PRO A 227 3.28 -16.89 -5.45
N LEU A 228 3.65 -15.72 -4.94
CA LEU A 228 3.70 -14.43 -5.62
C LEU A 228 4.88 -14.38 -6.59
N ALA A 229 4.96 -15.32 -7.54
CA ALA A 229 6.00 -15.34 -8.57
C ALA A 229 5.95 -14.09 -9.50
N PHE A 230 4.99 -13.20 -9.31
CA PHE A 230 4.71 -12.03 -10.17
C PHE A 230 4.68 -10.68 -9.42
N CYS A 231 5.10 -10.60 -8.15
CA CYS A 231 5.15 -9.33 -7.44
C CYS A 231 6.58 -8.76 -7.43
N THR A 232 6.75 -7.56 -7.99
CA THR A 232 7.93 -6.74 -7.71
C THR A 232 7.73 -6.12 -6.33
N PHE A 233 8.56 -6.50 -5.36
CA PHE A 233 8.52 -5.91 -4.03
C PHE A 233 9.32 -4.60 -4.03
N VAL A 234 8.66 -3.52 -3.61
CA VAL A 234 9.34 -2.27 -3.26
C VAL A 234 9.38 -2.23 -1.74
N SER A 235 10.56 -2.47 -1.16
CA SER A 235 10.78 -2.26 0.28
C SER A 235 10.88 -0.75 0.51
N LEU A 236 9.96 -0.19 1.29
CA LEU A 236 10.10 1.16 1.81
C LEU A 236 11.05 1.08 3.02
N ASN A 237 12.23 1.70 2.88
CA ASN A 237 13.18 1.88 3.98
C ASN A 237 12.74 3.06 4.85
#